data_AF-A0A0C9TP40-F1
#
_entry.id   AF-A0A0C9TP40-F1
#
_cell.length_a   1.000
_cell.length_b   1.000
_cell.length_c   1.000
_cell.angle_alpha   90.00
_cell.angle_beta   90.00
_cell.angle_gamma   90.00
#
_symmetry.space_group_name_H-M   'P 1'
#
loop_
_entity.id
_entity.type
_entity.pdbx_description
1 polymer ?
#
loop_
_entity_poly.entity_id
_entity_poly.type
_entity_poly.pdbx_seq_one_letter_code
_entity_poly.pdbx_strand_id
1 'polypeptide(L)'
;MDQIKQTYQDITDNYLVEPTIEELPGAVQLDSQAAFQAQTYLSEAQRPTPPGTDSLQQSQQLCPSDPHFLDSIIQMQQNIVTHMPDNHPDKASYLNNYGNSLHQRFELRGNITDLAQAITTHQEAVRLTPNEHPNQAPSLNNLGNSLHSRYQRFGELEDLDNAIVYQQRAVDQAAGKVDQAAGKGDQAAFFNNLGNSFHRRFQHFGNFTDLERSISAQQQAVELTHDGHPSRGAYMNNLAISLQSQYSVQEMGLGTKPS
;
A
#
# COMPACT_ATOMS: atom_id res chain seq x y z
N MET A 1 -12.25 -46.92 -12.54
CA MET A 1 -12.91 -46.28 -11.38
C MET A 1 -12.31 -46.73 -10.05
N ASP A 2 -11.55 -47.83 -10.00
CA ASP A 2 -10.98 -48.35 -8.75
C ASP A 2 -9.62 -47.75 -8.34
N GLN A 3 -8.91 -47.07 -9.24
CA GLN A 3 -7.64 -46.40 -8.90
C GLN A 3 -7.82 -45.08 -8.12
N ILE A 4 -9.00 -44.43 -8.20
CA ILE A 4 -9.25 -43.16 -7.48
C ILE A 4 -9.74 -43.42 -6.05
N LYS A 5 -10.40 -44.55 -5.80
CA LYS A 5 -10.81 -44.96 -4.44
C LYS A 5 -9.62 -45.41 -3.58
N GLN A 6 -8.62 -46.07 -4.18
CA GLN A 6 -7.42 -46.49 -3.46
C GLN A 6 -6.58 -45.28 -3.00
N THR A 7 -6.46 -44.24 -3.84
CA THR A 7 -5.73 -43.01 -3.48
C THR A 7 -6.42 -42.19 -2.38
N TYR A 8 -7.75 -42.28 -2.24
CA TYR A 8 -8.47 -41.61 -1.16
C TYR A 8 -8.35 -42.32 0.19
N GLN A 9 -8.13 -43.65 0.20
CA GLN A 9 -7.92 -44.44 1.41
C GLN A 9 -6.50 -44.28 1.98
N ASP A 10 -5.48 -44.18 1.10
CA ASP A 10 -4.06 -43.98 1.49
C ASP A 10 -3.77 -42.57 2.07
N ILE A 11 -4.62 -41.58 1.76
CA ILE A 11 -4.47 -40.21 2.29
C ILE A 11 -5.10 -40.09 3.69
N THR A 12 -6.14 -40.87 4.00
CA THR A 12 -6.81 -40.84 5.32
C THR A 12 -6.06 -41.60 6.41
N ASP A 13 -5.26 -42.61 6.07
CA ASP A 13 -4.55 -43.42 7.08
C ASP A 13 -3.17 -42.85 7.48
N ASN A 14 -2.67 -41.81 6.79
CA ASN A 14 -1.31 -41.27 6.99
C ASN A 14 -1.24 -39.93 7.77
N TYR A 15 -2.35 -39.44 8.34
CA TYR A 15 -2.38 -38.19 9.12
C TYR A 15 -3.02 -38.32 10.51
N LEU A 16 -3.05 -39.53 11.09
CA LEU A 16 -3.33 -39.74 12.51
C LEU A 16 -2.07 -40.26 13.21
N VAL A 17 -1.12 -39.36 13.43
CA VAL A 17 -0.13 -39.51 14.50
C VAL A 17 -0.28 -38.29 15.39
N GLU A 18 -0.93 -38.47 16.53
CA GLU A 18 -0.91 -37.50 17.62
C GLU A 18 0.56 -37.26 18.03
N PRO A 19 1.06 -36.02 18.06
CA PRO A 19 2.29 -35.75 18.77
C PRO A 19 1.99 -35.70 20.27
N THR A 20 2.58 -36.63 21.00
CA THR A 20 2.79 -36.58 22.44
C THR A 20 3.34 -35.20 22.84
N ILE A 21 2.64 -34.51 23.73
CA ILE A 21 3.08 -33.26 24.35
C ILE A 21 4.15 -33.61 25.39
N GLU A 22 5.42 -33.37 25.06
CA GLU A 22 6.48 -33.14 26.06
C GLU A 22 6.79 -31.64 26.12
N GLU A 23 6.82 -31.14 27.34
CA GLU A 23 6.79 -29.74 27.74
C GLU A 23 8.06 -28.96 27.34
N LEU A 24 7.89 -27.76 26.79
CA LEU A 24 8.85 -26.66 26.94
C LEU A 24 8.11 -25.33 27.21
N PRO A 25 8.53 -24.54 28.24
CA PRO A 25 7.73 -23.46 28.79
C PRO A 25 8.02 -22.10 28.15
N GLY A 26 6.97 -21.31 27.91
CA GLY A 26 7.08 -19.87 27.71
C GLY A 26 6.56 -19.34 26.38
N ALA A 27 5.24 -19.37 26.19
CA ALA A 27 4.56 -18.48 25.25
C ALA A 27 3.21 -18.05 25.85
N VAL A 28 3.01 -16.74 25.85
CA VAL A 28 1.92 -15.99 26.47
C VAL A 28 0.56 -16.46 25.95
N GLN A 29 -0.38 -16.68 26.87
CA GLN A 29 -1.78 -16.98 26.60
C GLN A 29 -2.39 -15.95 25.64
N LEU A 30 -2.69 -16.37 24.41
CA LEU A 30 -3.71 -15.72 23.60
C LEU A 30 -5.07 -16.13 24.17
N ASP A 31 -5.84 -15.10 24.54
CA ASP A 31 -7.15 -15.18 25.19
C ASP A 31 -8.08 -16.15 24.42
N SER A 32 -8.57 -17.18 25.12
CA SER A 32 -9.43 -18.25 24.59
C SER A 32 -10.76 -17.72 24.03
N GLN A 33 -11.08 -16.45 24.30
CA GLN A 33 -12.23 -15.75 23.75
C GLN A 33 -12.07 -15.41 22.25
N ALA A 34 -10.85 -15.10 21.79
CA ALA A 34 -10.59 -14.78 20.38
C ALA A 34 -10.58 -16.05 19.49
N ALA A 35 -10.06 -17.16 20.01
CA ALA A 35 -10.12 -18.45 19.33
C ALA A 35 -11.56 -18.99 19.26
N PHE A 36 -12.36 -18.79 20.31
CA PHE A 36 -13.77 -19.15 20.32
C PHE A 36 -14.60 -18.30 19.34
N GLN A 37 -14.32 -17.00 19.21
CA GLN A 37 -14.99 -16.13 18.24
C GLN A 37 -14.67 -16.49 16.78
N ALA A 38 -13.41 -16.86 16.48
CA ALA A 38 -13.02 -17.31 15.15
C ALA A 38 -13.63 -18.67 14.78
N GLN A 39 -13.71 -19.61 15.74
CA GLN A 39 -14.39 -20.90 15.54
C GLN A 39 -15.92 -20.77 15.44
N THR A 40 -16.51 -19.83 16.18
CA THR A 40 -17.94 -19.53 16.08
C THR A 40 -18.27 -18.99 14.68
N TYR A 41 -17.47 -18.05 14.16
CA TYR A 41 -17.60 -17.51 12.79
C TYR A 41 -17.49 -18.58 11.69
N LEU A 42 -16.56 -19.53 11.84
CA LEU A 42 -16.37 -20.63 10.89
C LEU A 42 -17.49 -21.69 10.98
N SER A 43 -18.08 -21.90 12.16
CA SER A 43 -19.19 -22.84 12.36
C SER A 43 -20.55 -22.30 11.89
N GLU A 44 -20.76 -20.98 11.98
CA GLU A 44 -21.99 -20.32 11.50
C GLU A 44 -22.04 -20.22 9.97
N ALA A 45 -20.88 -20.25 9.30
CA ALA A 45 -20.77 -20.31 7.84
C ALA A 45 -21.26 -21.64 7.22
N GLN A 46 -21.59 -22.66 8.04
CA GLN A 46 -22.04 -23.98 7.59
C GLN A 46 -23.53 -24.29 7.87
N ARG A 47 -24.30 -23.35 8.44
CA ARG A 47 -25.76 -23.51 8.56
C ARG A 47 -26.47 -23.09 7.27
N PRO A 48 -27.53 -23.81 6.83
CA PRO A 48 -28.37 -23.33 5.75
C PRO A 48 -29.02 -22.00 6.16
N THR A 49 -28.84 -20.98 5.34
CA THR A 49 -29.30 -19.61 5.60
C THR A 49 -30.83 -19.51 5.59
N PRO A 50 -31.46 -18.73 6.49
CA PRO A 50 -32.86 -18.39 6.36
C PRO A 50 -33.05 -17.41 5.18
N PRO A 51 -34.19 -17.47 4.48
CA PRO A 51 -34.40 -16.67 3.27
C PRO A 51 -34.54 -15.18 3.63
N GLY A 52 -33.65 -14.33 3.11
CA GLY A 52 -33.78 -12.86 3.20
C GLY A 52 -32.53 -12.03 3.51
N THR A 53 -31.30 -12.48 3.23
CA THR A 53 -30.08 -11.65 3.36
C THR A 53 -29.36 -11.48 2.03
N ASP A 54 -29.86 -10.53 1.22
CA ASP A 54 -29.34 -10.20 -0.11
C ASP A 54 -27.87 -9.70 -0.13
N SER A 55 -27.31 -9.31 1.02
CA SER A 55 -25.97 -8.73 1.11
C SER A 55 -24.82 -9.75 1.03
N LEU A 56 -25.05 -11.00 1.43
CA LEU A 56 -24.01 -12.05 1.36
C LEU A 56 -24.05 -12.83 0.03
N GLN A 57 -25.21 -12.93 -0.62
CA GLN A 57 -25.31 -13.52 -1.97
C GLN A 57 -24.53 -12.71 -3.01
N GLN A 58 -24.45 -11.38 -2.87
CA GLN A 58 -23.60 -10.55 -3.73
C GLN A 58 -22.11 -10.80 -3.49
N SER A 59 -21.68 -11.08 -2.25
CA SER A 59 -20.26 -11.36 -1.96
C SER A 59 -19.75 -12.68 -2.55
N GLN A 60 -20.63 -13.66 -2.76
CA GLN A 60 -20.30 -14.98 -3.31
C GLN A 60 -20.25 -15.02 -4.85
N GLN A 61 -20.59 -13.93 -5.55
CA GLN A 61 -20.56 -13.82 -7.01
C GLN A 61 -19.43 -12.95 -7.56
N LEU A 62 -18.60 -12.36 -6.71
CA LEU A 62 -17.58 -11.43 -7.15
C LEU A 62 -16.33 -12.17 -7.66
N CYS A 63 -16.30 -12.43 -8.95
CA CYS A 63 -15.07 -12.81 -9.64
C CYS A 63 -14.05 -11.66 -9.52
N PRO A 64 -12.79 -11.92 -9.10
CA PRO A 64 -11.73 -10.90 -9.04
C PRO A 64 -11.46 -10.19 -10.38
N SER A 65 -11.93 -10.79 -11.49
CA SER A 65 -11.81 -10.27 -12.85
C SER A 65 -12.95 -9.33 -13.28
N ASP A 66 -13.97 -9.12 -12.44
CA ASP A 66 -15.07 -8.19 -12.74
C ASP A 66 -14.65 -6.74 -12.46
N PRO A 67 -14.71 -5.82 -13.45
CA PRO A 67 -14.47 -4.39 -13.24
C PRO A 67 -15.31 -3.78 -12.11
N HIS A 68 -16.47 -4.35 -11.77
CA HIS A 68 -17.33 -3.92 -10.68
C HIS A 68 -16.90 -4.41 -9.30
N PHE A 69 -15.94 -5.34 -9.20
CA PHE A 69 -15.44 -5.83 -7.92
C PHE A 69 -14.82 -4.70 -7.08
N LEU A 70 -14.07 -3.81 -7.72
CA LEU A 70 -13.50 -2.63 -7.05
C LEU A 70 -14.59 -1.67 -6.54
N ASP A 71 -15.70 -1.53 -7.26
CA ASP A 71 -16.82 -0.69 -6.82
C ASP A 71 -17.48 -1.26 -5.55
N SER A 72 -17.64 -2.58 -5.47
CA SER A 72 -18.14 -3.27 -4.27
C SER A 72 -17.21 -3.12 -3.07
N ILE A 73 -15.89 -3.22 -3.28
CA ILE A 73 -14.88 -3.01 -2.22
C ILE A 73 -14.99 -1.58 -1.68
N ILE A 74 -15.03 -0.59 -2.57
CA ILE A 74 -15.13 0.83 -2.21
C ILE A 74 -16.42 1.08 -1.44
N GLN A 75 -17.54 0.49 -1.84
CA GLN A 75 -18.81 0.63 -1.14
C GLN A 75 -18.78 0.04 0.27
N MET A 76 -18.16 -1.14 0.43
CA MET A 76 -18.00 -1.78 1.75
C MET A 76 -17.10 -0.95 2.67
N GLN A 77 -15.95 -0.50 2.16
CA GLN A 77 -15.03 0.34 2.91
C GLN A 77 -15.68 1.68 3.30
N GLN A 78 -16.42 2.31 2.39
CA GLN A 78 -17.18 3.53 2.66
C GLN A 78 -18.18 3.31 3.81
N ASN A 79 -18.92 2.20 3.79
CA ASN A 79 -19.86 1.87 4.85
C ASN A 79 -19.16 1.74 6.20
N ILE A 80 -18.03 1.03 6.25
CA ILE A 80 -17.22 0.85 7.47
C ILE A 80 -16.80 2.22 8.04
N VAL A 81 -16.14 3.06 7.23
CA VAL A 81 -15.57 4.32 7.72
C VAL A 81 -16.64 5.35 8.11
N THR A 82 -17.84 5.24 7.52
CA THR A 82 -18.98 6.13 7.83
C THR A 82 -19.63 5.79 9.18
N HIS A 83 -19.69 4.50 9.54
CA HIS A 83 -20.35 4.05 10.77
C HIS A 83 -19.39 3.84 11.95
N MET A 84 -18.08 3.82 11.69
CA MET A 84 -17.06 3.69 12.72
C MET A 84 -16.80 5.04 13.42
N PRO A 85 -16.74 5.09 14.75
CA PRO A 85 -16.46 6.34 15.47
C PRO A 85 -14.97 6.74 15.32
N ASP A 86 -14.70 8.04 15.39
CA ASP A 86 -13.36 8.62 15.23
C ASP A 86 -12.32 8.12 16.23
N ASN A 87 -12.77 7.71 17.42
CA ASN A 87 -11.91 7.18 18.47
C ASN A 87 -11.66 5.66 18.33
N HIS A 88 -12.19 5.00 17.31
CA HIS A 88 -11.92 3.59 17.08
C HIS A 88 -10.47 3.40 16.63
N PRO A 89 -9.69 2.51 17.27
CA PRO A 89 -8.26 2.36 17.03
C PRO A 89 -7.93 2.06 15.56
N ASP A 90 -8.78 1.28 14.88
CA ASP A 90 -8.54 0.87 13.49
C ASP A 90 -9.11 1.82 12.43
N LYS A 91 -9.82 2.91 12.81
CA LYS A 91 -10.49 3.77 11.82
C LYS A 91 -9.51 4.37 10.82
N ALA A 92 -8.35 4.80 11.29
CA ALA A 92 -7.31 5.35 10.42
C ALA A 92 -6.82 4.33 9.36
N SER A 93 -6.67 3.05 9.75
CA SER A 93 -6.28 1.98 8.84
C SER A 93 -7.36 1.72 7.77
N TYR A 94 -8.63 1.70 8.17
CA TYR A 94 -9.75 1.54 7.22
C TYR A 94 -9.87 2.73 6.27
N LEU A 95 -9.68 3.96 6.75
CA LEU A 95 -9.62 5.15 5.91
C LEU A 95 -8.47 5.05 4.91
N ASN A 96 -7.27 4.66 5.34
CA ASN A 96 -6.14 4.51 4.42
C ASN A 96 -6.43 3.47 3.32
N ASN A 97 -7.05 2.33 3.66
CA ASN A 97 -7.46 1.33 2.68
C ASN A 97 -8.54 1.85 1.73
N TYR A 98 -9.52 2.60 2.25
CA TYR A 98 -10.56 3.23 1.45
C TYR A 98 -10.00 4.24 0.45
N GLY A 99 -9.08 5.09 0.91
CA GLY A 99 -8.35 6.04 0.06
C GLY A 99 -7.58 5.34 -1.06
N ASN A 100 -6.87 4.25 -0.73
CA ASN A 100 -6.13 3.46 -1.72
C ASN A 100 -7.05 2.87 -2.81
N SER A 101 -8.20 2.30 -2.43
CA SER A 101 -9.14 1.74 -3.41
C SER A 101 -9.76 2.83 -4.30
N LEU A 102 -10.04 4.02 -3.76
CA LEU A 102 -10.47 5.17 -4.55
C LEU A 102 -9.38 5.66 -5.52
N HIS A 103 -8.13 5.77 -5.05
CA HIS A 103 -6.98 6.14 -5.89
C HIS A 103 -6.80 5.11 -7.01
N GLN A 104 -6.83 3.81 -6.70
CA GLN A 104 -6.76 2.75 -7.70
C GLN A 104 -7.89 2.87 -8.74
N ARG A 105 -9.13 3.17 -8.33
CA ARG A 105 -10.23 3.38 -9.27
C ARG A 105 -10.01 4.61 -10.15
N PHE A 106 -9.43 5.68 -9.60
CA PHE A 106 -8.99 6.83 -10.39
C PHE A 106 -7.93 6.43 -11.42
N GLU A 107 -6.91 5.65 -11.05
CA GLU A 107 -5.87 5.23 -12.01
C GLU A 107 -6.46 4.40 -13.16
N LEU A 108 -7.46 3.56 -12.86
CA LEU A 108 -8.12 2.70 -13.85
C LEU A 108 -9.09 3.47 -14.76
N ARG A 109 -9.82 4.45 -14.22
CA ARG A 109 -10.99 5.07 -14.90
C ARG A 109 -10.84 6.57 -15.16
N GLY A 110 -9.82 7.22 -14.60
CA GLY A 110 -9.59 8.66 -14.69
C GLY A 110 -10.62 9.53 -13.96
N ASN A 111 -11.41 8.96 -13.04
CA ASN A 111 -12.47 9.69 -12.34
C ASN A 111 -11.91 10.65 -11.28
N ILE A 112 -11.95 11.95 -11.58
CA ILE A 112 -11.39 13.00 -10.73
C ILE A 112 -12.04 13.08 -9.34
N THR A 113 -13.32 12.69 -9.23
CA THR A 113 -14.04 12.68 -7.96
C THR A 113 -13.47 11.62 -7.02
N ASP A 114 -13.04 10.47 -7.56
CA ASP A 114 -12.39 9.42 -6.77
C ASP A 114 -11.05 9.91 -6.23
N LEU A 115 -10.28 10.64 -7.03
CA LEU A 115 -9.00 11.21 -6.58
C LEU A 115 -9.20 12.27 -5.48
N ALA A 116 -10.18 13.16 -5.64
CA ALA A 116 -10.50 14.16 -4.62
C ALA A 116 -10.96 13.50 -3.31
N GLN A 117 -11.76 12.44 -3.40
CA GLN A 117 -12.19 11.66 -2.24
C GLN A 117 -11.03 10.89 -1.62
N ALA A 118 -10.11 10.34 -2.41
CA ALA A 118 -8.91 9.65 -1.93
C ALA A 118 -8.03 10.60 -1.10
N ILE A 119 -7.77 11.81 -1.61
CA ILE A 119 -6.99 12.84 -0.90
C ILE A 119 -7.65 13.19 0.45
N THR A 120 -8.96 13.46 0.44
CA THR A 120 -9.70 13.80 1.66
C THR A 120 -9.65 12.65 2.67
N THR A 121 -9.82 11.43 2.20
CA THR A 121 -9.78 10.21 3.02
C THR A 121 -8.38 9.97 3.61
N HIS A 122 -7.31 10.15 2.83
CA HIS A 122 -5.94 10.02 3.32
C HIS A 122 -5.56 11.13 4.30
N GLN A 123 -6.02 12.36 4.10
CA GLN A 123 -5.85 13.45 5.06
C GLN A 123 -6.46 13.09 6.42
N GLU A 124 -7.65 12.50 6.41
CA GLU A 124 -8.31 12.06 7.64
C GLU A 124 -7.58 10.90 8.31
N ALA A 125 -7.07 9.93 7.52
CA ALA A 125 -6.24 8.85 8.04
C ALA A 125 -4.97 9.38 8.74
N VAL A 126 -4.28 10.35 8.13
CA VAL A 126 -3.10 11.02 8.72
C VAL A 126 -3.45 11.79 9.98
N ARG A 127 -4.63 12.44 10.02
CA ARG A 127 -5.10 13.20 11.19
C ARG A 127 -5.38 12.29 12.39
N LEU A 128 -5.98 11.13 12.15
CA LEU A 128 -6.35 10.17 13.20
C LEU A 128 -5.18 9.28 13.66
N THR A 129 -4.11 9.20 12.88
CA THR A 129 -2.95 8.37 13.20
C THR A 129 -1.94 9.14 14.06
N PRO A 130 -1.60 8.67 15.27
CA PRO A 130 -0.55 9.28 16.09
C PRO A 130 0.81 9.29 15.39
N ASN A 131 1.63 10.32 15.62
CA ASN A 131 2.90 10.48 14.90
C ASN A 131 3.86 9.30 15.02
N GLU A 132 3.92 8.65 16.18
CA GLU A 132 4.80 7.50 16.43
C GLU A 132 4.22 6.16 15.94
N HIS A 133 2.97 6.16 15.50
CA HIS A 133 2.27 4.94 15.08
C HIS A 133 2.90 4.35 13.80
N PRO A 134 3.05 3.02 13.67
CA PRO A 134 3.62 2.37 12.49
C PRO A 134 2.95 2.76 11.17
N ASN A 135 1.63 2.99 11.19
CA ASN A 135 0.85 3.34 10.00
C ASN A 135 0.95 4.82 9.59
N GLN A 136 1.67 5.66 10.34
CA GLN A 136 1.77 7.09 10.02
C GLN A 136 2.55 7.32 8.73
N ALA A 137 3.72 6.70 8.59
CA ALA A 137 4.55 6.84 7.38
C ALA A 137 3.83 6.31 6.11
N PRO A 138 3.21 5.11 6.10
CA PRO A 138 2.38 4.68 4.98
C PRO A 138 1.26 5.66 4.61
N SER A 139 0.53 6.18 5.61
CA SER A 139 -0.58 7.11 5.37
C SER A 139 -0.11 8.44 4.77
N LEU A 140 1.02 8.97 5.25
CA LEU A 140 1.66 10.16 4.70
C LEU A 140 2.11 9.94 3.24
N ASN A 141 2.74 8.79 2.96
CA ASN A 141 3.16 8.46 1.61
C ASN A 141 1.95 8.34 0.65
N ASN A 142 0.86 7.69 1.08
CA ASN A 142 -0.34 7.54 0.24
C ASN A 142 -1.00 8.89 -0.05
N LEU A 143 -1.09 9.78 0.95
CA LEU A 143 -1.53 11.15 0.74
C LEU A 143 -0.65 11.88 -0.29
N GLY A 144 0.68 11.75 -0.16
CA GLY A 144 1.62 12.32 -1.11
C GLY A 144 1.46 11.77 -2.53
N ASN A 145 1.18 10.47 -2.68
CA ASN A 145 0.92 9.85 -3.97
C ASN A 145 -0.37 10.35 -4.62
N SER A 146 -1.47 10.47 -3.87
CA SER A 146 -2.72 11.02 -4.42
C SER A 146 -2.55 12.49 -4.85
N LEU A 147 -1.79 13.29 -4.09
CA LEU A 147 -1.45 14.67 -4.48
C LEU A 147 -0.57 14.70 -5.74
N HIS A 148 0.44 13.83 -5.83
CA HIS A 148 1.26 13.69 -7.02
C HIS A 148 0.42 13.33 -8.26
N SER A 149 -0.50 12.37 -8.14
CA SER A 149 -1.42 12.02 -9.22
C SER A 149 -2.34 13.19 -9.61
N ARG A 150 -2.76 14.03 -8.66
CA ARG A 150 -3.56 15.23 -8.95
C ARG A 150 -2.75 16.27 -9.70
N TYR A 151 -1.49 16.50 -9.30
CA TYR A 151 -0.55 17.32 -10.06
C TYR A 151 -0.36 16.80 -11.49
N GLN A 152 -0.15 15.49 -11.68
CA GLN A 152 0.02 14.92 -13.03
C GLN A 152 -1.21 15.17 -13.92
N ARG A 153 -2.39 15.26 -13.33
CA ARG A 153 -3.65 15.48 -14.06
C ARG A 153 -3.91 16.94 -14.38
N PHE A 154 -3.62 17.85 -13.45
CA PHE A 154 -4.05 19.26 -13.54
C PHE A 154 -2.90 20.27 -13.62
N GLY A 155 -1.67 19.88 -13.25
CA GLY A 155 -0.50 20.75 -13.24
C GLY A 155 -0.42 21.70 -12.05
N GLU A 156 -1.26 21.53 -11.04
CA GLU A 156 -1.29 22.39 -9.84
C GLU A 156 -0.02 22.20 -9.00
N LEU A 157 0.87 23.18 -9.03
CA LEU A 157 2.20 23.08 -8.41
C LEU A 157 2.14 22.90 -6.89
N GLU A 158 1.12 23.47 -6.24
CA GLU A 158 0.88 23.29 -4.81
C GLU A 158 0.70 21.81 -4.45
N ASP A 159 0.09 21.01 -5.32
CA ASP A 159 -0.07 19.56 -5.10
C ASP A 159 1.28 18.84 -5.14
N LEU A 160 2.15 19.21 -6.07
CA LEU A 160 3.48 18.62 -6.18
C LEU A 160 4.36 18.97 -4.97
N ASP A 161 4.33 20.23 -4.54
CA ASP A 161 5.09 20.65 -3.37
C ASP A 161 4.56 19.98 -2.09
N ASN A 162 3.24 19.88 -1.92
CA ASN A 162 2.66 19.15 -0.81
C ASN A 162 2.97 17.64 -0.88
N ALA A 163 2.96 17.03 -2.07
CA ALA A 163 3.36 15.63 -2.24
C ALA A 163 4.78 15.39 -1.73
N ILE A 164 5.73 16.26 -2.08
CA ILE A 164 7.12 16.21 -1.61
C ILE A 164 7.18 16.34 -0.09
N VAL A 165 6.44 17.29 0.51
CA VAL A 165 6.39 17.49 1.97
C VAL A 165 5.91 16.23 2.69
N TYR A 166 4.81 15.63 2.24
CA TYR A 166 4.26 14.43 2.90
C TYR A 166 5.13 13.18 2.68
N GLN A 167 5.68 12.99 1.48
CA GLN A 167 6.60 11.88 1.20
C GLN A 167 7.92 12.01 1.97
N GLN A 168 8.46 13.22 2.12
CA GLN A 168 9.65 13.46 2.94
C GLN A 168 9.37 13.11 4.41
N ARG A 169 8.23 13.53 4.95
CA ARG A 169 7.82 13.15 6.32
C ARG A 169 7.68 11.63 6.49
N ALA A 170 7.18 10.93 5.46
CA ALA A 170 7.11 9.47 5.49
C ALA A 170 8.50 8.82 5.55
N VAL A 171 9.45 9.31 4.75
CA VAL A 171 10.85 8.87 4.77
C VAL A 171 11.49 9.13 6.14
N ASP A 172 11.34 10.34 6.68
CA ASP A 172 11.96 10.74 7.95
C ASP A 172 11.46 9.86 9.12
N GLN A 173 10.15 9.58 9.14
CA GLN A 173 9.55 8.70 10.16
C GLN A 173 9.98 7.24 10.03
N ALA A 174 10.19 6.78 8.80
CA ALA A 174 10.61 5.41 8.56
C ALA A 174 12.11 5.21 8.85
N ALA A 175 12.94 6.21 8.58
CA ALA A 175 14.39 6.22 8.87
C ALA A 175 14.70 6.17 10.37
N GLY A 176 13.78 6.61 11.24
CA GLY A 176 13.92 6.49 12.70
C GLY A 176 13.71 5.06 13.25
N LYS A 177 13.29 4.10 12.42
CA LYS A 177 12.81 2.76 12.85
C LYS A 177 13.60 1.59 12.22
N VAL A 178 14.90 1.80 11.97
CA VAL A 178 15.81 0.95 11.16
C VAL A 178 15.89 -0.53 11.58
N ASP A 179 15.45 -0.88 12.80
CA ASP A 179 15.64 -2.21 13.37
C ASP A 179 14.63 -3.28 12.90
N GLN A 180 13.60 -2.94 12.11
CA GLN A 180 12.60 -3.91 11.65
C GLN A 180 12.74 -4.28 10.18
N ALA A 181 13.23 -5.51 9.92
CA ALA A 181 13.40 -6.06 8.57
C ALA A 181 12.11 -6.09 7.74
N ALA A 182 10.94 -6.23 8.38
CA ALA A 182 9.64 -6.23 7.72
C ALA A 182 9.23 -4.85 7.15
N GLY A 183 9.83 -3.76 7.62
CA GLY A 183 9.51 -2.39 7.17
C GLY A 183 10.39 -1.87 6.02
N LYS A 184 11.42 -2.61 5.60
CA LYS A 184 12.38 -2.16 4.58
C LYS A 184 11.77 -2.07 3.17
N GLY A 185 10.81 -2.94 2.85
CA GLY A 185 10.08 -2.89 1.58
C GLY A 185 9.23 -1.63 1.43
N ASP A 186 8.50 -1.27 2.48
CA ASP A 186 7.68 -0.05 2.50
C ASP A 186 8.55 1.22 2.46
N GLN A 187 9.68 1.21 3.16
CA GLN A 187 10.68 2.29 3.10
C GLN A 187 11.17 2.55 1.68
N ALA A 188 11.49 1.51 0.92
CA ALA A 188 11.95 1.64 -0.46
C ALA A 188 10.90 2.34 -1.34
N ALA A 189 9.62 2.02 -1.15
CA ALA A 189 8.54 2.68 -1.86
C ALA A 189 8.47 4.18 -1.55
N PHE A 190 8.64 4.58 -0.29
CA PHE A 190 8.60 6.00 0.10
C PHE A 190 9.72 6.80 -0.57
N PHE A 191 10.94 6.26 -0.55
CA PHE A 191 12.08 6.85 -1.23
C PHE A 191 11.87 6.98 -2.74
N ASN A 192 11.35 5.93 -3.39
CA ASN A 192 11.07 5.98 -4.83
C ASN A 192 10.01 7.04 -5.16
N ASN A 193 8.93 7.12 -4.38
CA ASN A 193 7.85 8.07 -4.63
C ASN A 193 8.31 9.52 -4.42
N LEU A 194 9.09 9.76 -3.36
CA LEU A 194 9.74 11.05 -3.12
C LEU A 194 10.65 11.44 -4.28
N GLY A 195 11.47 10.50 -4.77
CA GLY A 195 12.33 10.71 -5.93
C GLY A 195 11.54 11.06 -7.18
N ASN A 196 10.43 10.36 -7.45
CA ASN A 196 9.55 10.67 -8.58
C ASN A 196 8.97 12.09 -8.49
N SER A 197 8.54 12.54 -7.30
CA SER A 197 8.04 13.90 -7.12
C SER A 197 9.13 14.95 -7.35
N PHE A 198 10.34 14.74 -6.83
CA PHE A 198 11.48 15.62 -7.12
C PHE A 198 11.83 15.65 -8.61
N HIS A 199 11.83 14.49 -9.29
CA HIS A 199 12.07 14.41 -10.73
C HIS A 199 11.04 15.24 -11.50
N ARG A 200 9.75 15.11 -11.15
CA ARG A 200 8.68 15.91 -11.77
C ARG A 200 8.86 17.40 -11.54
N ARG A 201 9.30 17.81 -10.35
CA ARG A 201 9.56 19.22 -10.05
C ARG A 201 10.76 19.75 -10.83
N PHE A 202 11.81 18.95 -10.98
CA PHE A 202 12.92 19.25 -11.88
C PHE A 202 12.47 19.42 -13.33
N GLN A 203 11.63 18.51 -13.86
CA GLN A 203 11.11 18.64 -15.22
C GLN A 203 10.33 19.94 -15.44
N HIS A 204 9.68 20.45 -14.39
CA HIS A 204 8.91 21.70 -14.46
C HIS A 204 9.81 22.95 -14.38
N PHE A 205 10.73 23.00 -13.41
CA PHE A 205 11.50 24.22 -13.11
C PHE A 205 12.96 24.20 -13.59
N GLY A 206 13.48 23.05 -14.01
CA GLY A 206 14.89 22.88 -14.34
C GLY A 206 15.84 22.98 -13.14
N ASN A 207 15.33 22.93 -11.91
CA ASN A 207 16.16 23.06 -10.70
C ASN A 207 17.01 21.81 -10.48
N PHE A 208 18.31 21.92 -10.73
CA PHE A 208 19.26 20.81 -10.61
C PHE A 208 19.28 20.17 -9.22
N THR A 209 19.06 20.95 -8.15
CA THR A 209 19.00 20.39 -6.79
C THR A 209 17.84 19.41 -6.62
N ASP A 210 16.72 19.61 -7.32
CA ASP A 210 15.62 18.64 -7.31
C ASP A 210 16.01 17.36 -8.06
N LEU A 211 16.79 17.46 -9.13
CA LEU A 211 17.31 16.29 -9.82
C LEU A 211 18.29 15.49 -8.94
N GLU A 212 19.18 16.17 -8.22
CA GLU A 212 20.09 15.53 -7.26
C GLU A 212 19.32 14.80 -6.14
N ARG A 213 18.28 15.45 -5.58
CA ARG A 213 17.41 14.83 -4.57
C ARG A 213 16.64 13.64 -5.12
N SER A 214 16.17 13.72 -6.37
CA SER A 214 15.52 12.61 -7.06
C SER A 214 16.43 11.38 -7.15
N ILE A 215 17.65 11.57 -7.63
CA ILE A 215 18.64 10.51 -7.80
C ILE A 215 19.00 9.90 -6.45
N SER A 216 19.28 10.74 -5.45
CA SER A 216 19.63 10.27 -4.10
C SER A 216 18.51 9.43 -3.48
N ALA A 217 17.25 9.88 -3.57
CA ALA A 217 16.11 9.12 -3.06
C ALA A 217 15.92 7.80 -3.81
N GLN A 218 16.00 7.79 -5.14
CA GLN A 218 15.85 6.56 -5.93
C GLN A 218 17.00 5.57 -5.72
N GLN A 219 18.22 6.05 -5.46
CA GLN A 219 19.35 5.19 -5.04
C GLN A 219 19.05 4.49 -3.72
N GLN A 220 18.54 5.20 -2.71
CA GLN A 220 18.13 4.59 -1.44
C GLN A 220 17.05 3.52 -1.63
N ALA A 221 16.07 3.76 -2.51
CA ALA A 221 15.05 2.74 -2.84
C ALA A 221 15.65 1.46 -3.45
N VAL A 222 16.66 1.61 -4.33
CA VAL A 222 17.37 0.47 -4.93
C VAL A 222 18.24 -0.23 -3.87
N GLU A 223 18.94 0.49 -3.02
CA GLU A 223 19.80 -0.09 -1.96
C GLU A 223 18.99 -0.91 -0.93
N LEU A 224 17.76 -0.47 -0.63
CA LEU A 224 16.87 -1.16 0.32
C LEU A 224 16.21 -2.43 -0.24
N THR A 225 16.30 -2.69 -1.55
CA THR A 225 15.67 -3.85 -2.19
C THR A 225 16.72 -4.88 -2.64
N HIS A 226 16.47 -6.16 -2.38
CA HIS A 226 17.30 -7.25 -2.93
C HIS A 226 16.83 -7.65 -4.34
N ASP A 227 17.64 -8.39 -5.09
CA ASP A 227 17.41 -8.70 -6.53
C ASP A 227 16.10 -9.45 -6.85
N GLY A 228 15.49 -10.10 -5.86
CA GLY A 228 14.20 -10.79 -5.99
C GLY A 228 12.98 -9.92 -5.64
N HIS A 229 13.17 -8.67 -5.21
CA HIS A 229 12.06 -7.82 -4.79
C HIS A 229 11.21 -7.38 -6.01
N PRO A 230 9.88 -7.59 -6.02
CA PRO A 230 9.03 -7.35 -7.19
C PRO A 230 9.14 -5.93 -7.77
N SER A 231 9.28 -4.92 -6.92
CA SER A 231 9.34 -3.51 -7.34
C SER A 231 10.74 -3.00 -7.68
N ARG A 232 11.80 -3.81 -7.48
CA ARG A 232 13.19 -3.36 -7.69
C ARG A 232 13.45 -2.89 -9.11
N GLY A 233 12.93 -3.62 -10.10
CA GLY A 233 13.06 -3.24 -11.51
C GLY A 233 12.45 -1.86 -11.81
N ALA A 234 11.30 -1.55 -11.20
CA ALA A 234 10.66 -0.24 -11.34
C ALA A 234 11.51 0.87 -10.71
N TYR A 235 12.10 0.63 -9.54
CA TYR A 235 12.98 1.61 -8.87
C TYR A 235 14.25 1.87 -9.67
N MET A 236 14.88 0.82 -10.21
CA MET A 236 16.04 0.94 -11.09
C MET A 236 15.72 1.71 -12.37
N ASN A 237 14.54 1.47 -12.96
CA ASN A 237 14.10 2.21 -14.13
C ASN A 237 13.91 3.71 -13.84
N ASN A 238 13.29 4.05 -12.70
CA ASN A 238 13.11 5.45 -12.30
C ASN A 238 14.46 6.13 -12.03
N LEU A 239 15.40 5.43 -11.38
CA LEU A 239 16.77 5.91 -11.19
C LEU A 239 17.46 6.16 -12.54
N ALA A 240 17.34 5.23 -13.50
CA ALA A 240 17.92 5.38 -14.82
C ALA A 240 17.38 6.60 -15.57
N ILE A 241 16.07 6.89 -15.48
CA ILE A 241 15.45 8.08 -16.08
C ILE A 241 16.03 9.37 -15.48
N SER A 242 16.23 9.42 -14.15
CA SER A 242 16.85 10.56 -13.49
C SER A 242 18.33 10.74 -13.89
N LEU A 243 19.09 9.66 -13.95
CA LEU A 243 20.49 9.68 -14.40
C LEU A 243 20.60 10.11 -15.88
N GLN A 244 19.68 9.68 -16.73
CA GLN A 244 19.60 10.14 -18.12
C GLN A 244 19.37 11.65 -18.18
N SER A 245 18.45 12.17 -17.36
CA SER A 245 18.20 13.61 -17.28
C SER A 245 19.43 14.39 -16.81
N GLN A 246 20.20 13.84 -15.85
CA GLN A 246 21.45 14.44 -15.38
C GLN A 246 22.49 14.49 -16.49
N TYR A 247 22.66 13.39 -17.23
CA TYR A 247 23.56 13.33 -18.38
C TYR A 247 23.18 14.37 -19.43
N SER A 248 21.90 14.49 -19.79
CA SER A 248 21.43 15.48 -20.75
C SER A 248 21.70 16.93 -20.32
N VAL A 249 21.50 17.27 -19.05
CA VAL A 249 21.81 18.61 -18.52
C VAL A 249 23.31 18.92 -18.61
N GLN A 250 24.16 17.94 -18.29
CA GLN A 250 25.62 18.11 -18.34
C GLN A 250 26.13 18.30 -19.78
N GLU A 251 25.65 17.51 -20.74
CA GLU A 251 26.00 17.65 -22.16
C GLU A 251 25.55 19.01 -22.72
N MET A 252 24.33 19.45 -22.39
CA MET A 252 23.83 20.78 -22.81
C MET A 252 24.59 21.95 -22.17
N GLY A 253 25.08 21.79 -20.93
CA GLY A 253 25.91 22.78 -20.25
C GLY A 253 27.36 22.85 -20.74
N LEU A 254 27.89 21.76 -21.32
CA LEU A 254 29.24 21.70 -21.88
C LEU A 254 29.34 22.25 -23.32
N GLY A 255 28.20 22.44 -24.00
CA GLY A 255 28.12 22.99 -25.36
C GLY A 255 28.28 24.52 -25.48
N THR A 256 28.29 25.27 -24.37
CA THR A 256 28.49 26.72 -24.35
C THR A 256 29.82 27.10 -23.73
N LYS A 257 30.94 26.67 -24.31
CA LYS A 257 32.21 27.40 -24.12
C LYS A 257 32.22 28.55 -25.14
N PRO A 258 32.13 29.82 -24.70
CA PRO A 258 32.36 30.93 -25.62
C PRO A 258 33.82 30.88 -26.09
N SER A 259 33.99 30.80 -27.42
CA SER A 259 35.24 31.00 -28.14
C SER A 259 35.71 32.44 -28.05
#